data_AF-A0A956FVW4-F1
#
_entry.id   AF-A0A956FVW4-F1
#
_cell.length_a   1.000
_cell.length_b   1.000
_cell.length_c   1.000
_cell.angle_alpha   90.00
_cell.angle_beta   90.00
_cell.angle_gamma   90.00
#
_symmetry.space_group_name_H-M   'P 1'
#
loop_
_entity.id
_entity.type
_entity.pdbx_description
1 polymer ?
#
loop_
_entity_poly.entity_id
_entity_poly.type
_entity_poly.pdbx_seq_one_letter_code
_entity_poly.pdbx_strand_id
1 'polypeptide(L)'
;KLSLAIGKRGQNVRLASRLTGWRIDIYSDSKLREMELRSLAEMAAIPGVGESLASTLFQMGWRTLRDLAIADADELARVPEIGDIDRAESIIEVANDAASGRLKLDVRYPEPEPRHDAEVASE
;
A
#
# COMPACT_ATOMS: atom_id res chain seq x y z
N LYS A 1 -22.91 0.47 -0.26
CA LYS A 1 -22.81 -1.01 -0.12
C LYS A 1 -22.03 -1.47 1.13
N LEU A 2 -21.16 -0.64 1.73
CA LEU A 2 -20.45 -0.96 2.99
C LEU A 2 -21.36 -1.17 4.23
N SER A 3 -22.45 -0.39 4.34
CA SER A 3 -23.35 -0.40 5.50
C SER A 3 -23.95 -1.80 5.82
N LEU A 4 -24.27 -2.59 4.78
CA LEU A 4 -24.81 -3.94 4.95
C LEU A 4 -23.74 -4.97 5.39
N ALA A 5 -22.51 -4.83 4.87
CA ALA A 5 -21.39 -5.70 5.22
C ALA A 5 -20.92 -5.49 6.67
N ILE A 6 -20.98 -4.25 7.16
CA ILE A 6 -20.68 -3.92 8.56
C ILE A 6 -21.82 -4.40 9.50
N GLY A 7 -23.07 -4.25 9.06
CA GLY A 7 -24.26 -4.49 9.88
C GLY A 7 -24.49 -3.38 10.92
N LYS A 8 -25.67 -3.34 11.55
CA LYS A 8 -26.00 -2.31 12.55
C LYS A 8 -24.98 -2.37 13.70
N ARG A 9 -24.21 -1.29 13.89
CA ARG A 9 -23.11 -1.18 14.88
C ARG A 9 -21.99 -2.25 14.73
N GLY A 10 -21.70 -2.73 13.52
CA GLY A 10 -20.60 -3.66 13.30
C GLY A 10 -20.88 -5.11 13.71
N GLN A 11 -22.16 -5.47 13.90
CA GLN A 11 -22.55 -6.78 14.39
C GLN A 11 -22.17 -7.91 13.43
N ASN A 12 -22.28 -7.68 12.11
CA ASN A 12 -21.96 -8.70 11.10
C ASN A 12 -20.46 -9.03 11.11
N VAL A 13 -19.60 -8.02 11.18
CA VAL A 13 -18.13 -8.17 11.27
C VAL A 13 -17.74 -8.93 12.53
N ARG A 14 -18.34 -8.58 13.68
CA ARG A 14 -18.04 -9.21 14.97
C ARG A 14 -18.50 -10.67 15.02
N LEU A 15 -19.64 -10.99 14.39
CA LEU A 15 -20.12 -12.36 14.33
C LEU A 15 -19.25 -13.20 13.38
N ALA A 16 -18.95 -12.69 12.19
CA ALA A 16 -18.09 -13.37 11.22
C ALA A 16 -16.69 -13.62 11.81
N SER A 17 -16.09 -12.62 12.48
CA SER A 17 -14.77 -12.78 13.13
C SER A 17 -14.78 -13.87 14.21
N ARG A 18 -15.88 -13.99 14.98
CA ARG A 18 -16.04 -15.06 15.99
C ARG A 18 -16.26 -16.44 15.37
N LEU A 19 -16.97 -16.51 14.25
CA LEU A 19 -17.27 -17.77 13.56
C LEU A 19 -16.06 -18.31 12.80
N THR A 20 -15.30 -17.43 12.15
CA THR A 20 -14.09 -17.82 11.40
C THR A 20 -12.86 -17.93 12.30
N GLY A 21 -12.84 -17.21 13.42
CA GLY A 21 -11.65 -17.02 14.25
C GLY A 21 -10.63 -16.06 13.64
N TRP A 22 -10.95 -15.39 12.53
CA TRP A 22 -10.05 -14.46 11.85
C TRP A 22 -10.42 -13.01 12.20
N ARG A 23 -9.42 -12.13 12.28
CA ARG A 23 -9.66 -10.68 12.40
C ARG A 23 -10.09 -10.15 11.04
N ILE A 24 -11.27 -9.51 10.98
CA ILE A 24 -11.81 -8.94 9.74
C ILE A 24 -11.71 -7.41 9.84
N ASP A 25 -10.83 -6.84 9.01
CA ASP A 25 -10.66 -5.40 8.87
C ASP A 25 -11.47 -4.91 7.65
N ILE A 26 -12.36 -3.92 7.82
CA ILE A 26 -13.17 -3.33 6.73
C ILE A 26 -12.68 -1.93 6.43
N TYR A 27 -12.28 -1.70 5.19
CA TYR A 27 -11.90 -0.39 4.68
C TYR A 27 -12.98 0.15 3.74
N SER A 28 -13.19 1.47 3.76
CA SER A 28 -13.95 2.15 2.71
C SER A 28 -13.13 2.17 1.42
N ASP A 29 -13.81 2.30 0.29
CA ASP A 29 -13.17 2.43 -1.02
C ASP A 29 -12.21 3.64 -1.06
N SER A 30 -12.64 4.76 -0.47
CA SER A 30 -11.81 5.96 -0.29
C SER A 30 -10.56 5.68 0.55
N LYS A 31 -10.67 4.91 1.64
CA LYS A 31 -9.53 4.57 2.50
C LYS A 31 -8.56 3.62 1.81
N LEU A 32 -9.08 2.65 1.05
CA LEU A 32 -8.25 1.75 0.27
C LEU A 32 -7.45 2.56 -0.76
N ARG A 33 -8.11 3.43 -1.52
CA ARG A 33 -7.45 4.30 -2.50
C ARG A 33 -6.40 5.21 -1.90
N GLU A 34 -6.66 5.81 -0.73
CA GLU A 34 -5.68 6.60 0.01
C GLU A 34 -4.43 5.77 0.37
N MET A 35 -4.61 4.53 0.82
CA MET A 35 -3.51 3.63 1.15
C MET A 35 -2.69 3.23 -0.08
N GLU A 36 -3.35 2.96 -1.21
CA GLU A 36 -2.69 2.65 -2.48
C GLU A 36 -1.85 3.83 -2.98
N LEU A 37 -2.44 5.02 -3.00
CA LEU A 37 -1.76 6.25 -3.42
C LEU A 37 -0.56 6.59 -2.53
N ARG A 38 -0.71 6.42 -1.21
CA ARG A 38 0.39 6.56 -0.25
C ARG A 38 1.53 5.59 -0.57
N SER A 39 1.20 4.32 -0.81
CA SER A 39 2.21 3.30 -1.06
C SER A 39 2.95 3.54 -2.39
N LEU A 40 2.22 3.97 -3.42
CA LEU A 40 2.80 4.38 -4.69
C LEU A 40 3.75 5.58 -4.54
N ALA A 41 3.35 6.60 -3.77
CA ALA A 41 4.20 7.76 -3.51
C ALA A 41 5.49 7.39 -2.75
N GLU A 42 5.38 6.48 -1.78
CA GLU A 42 6.53 5.98 -1.01
C GLU A 42 7.52 5.21 -1.89
N MET A 43 7.03 4.34 -2.78
CA MET A 43 7.88 3.61 -3.73
C MET A 43 8.49 4.54 -4.79
N ALA A 44 7.73 5.51 -5.30
CA ALA A 44 8.22 6.47 -6.28
C ALA A 44 9.31 7.39 -5.72
N ALA A 45 9.34 7.61 -4.41
CA ALA A 45 10.38 8.38 -3.73
C ALA A 45 11.72 7.63 -3.61
N ILE A 46 11.77 6.33 -3.90
CA ILE A 46 13.04 5.58 -3.98
C ILE A 46 13.83 6.11 -5.19
N PRO A 47 15.10 6.51 -5.00
CA PRO A 47 15.96 6.94 -6.10
C PRO A 47 16.02 5.88 -7.21
N GLY A 48 15.71 6.28 -8.45
CA GLY A 48 15.74 5.39 -9.61
C GLY A 48 14.48 4.57 -9.84
N VAL A 49 13.44 4.67 -9.00
CA VAL A 49 12.13 4.07 -9.26
C VAL A 49 11.23 5.06 -10.03
N GLY A 50 10.85 6.18 -9.41
CA GLY A 50 9.92 7.14 -10.02
C GLY A 50 8.49 6.59 -10.16
N GLU A 51 7.57 7.41 -10.66
CA GLU A 51 6.13 7.10 -10.64
C GLU A 51 5.71 5.94 -11.57
N SER A 52 6.31 5.87 -12.76
CA SER A 52 6.02 4.82 -13.76
C SER A 52 6.39 3.45 -13.23
N LEU A 53 7.64 3.30 -12.78
CA LEU A 53 8.13 2.02 -12.26
C LEU A 53 7.40 1.63 -10.99
N ALA A 54 7.13 2.58 -10.07
CA ALA A 54 6.35 2.31 -8.88
C ALA A 54 4.95 1.75 -9.22
N SER A 55 4.30 2.28 -10.25
CA SER A 55 3.00 1.80 -10.72
C SER A 55 3.11 0.37 -11.30
N THR A 56 4.15 0.10 -12.10
CA THR A 56 4.42 -1.24 -12.63
C THR A 56 4.68 -2.25 -11.51
N LEU A 57 5.55 -1.93 -10.55
CA LEU A 57 5.85 -2.78 -9.39
C LEU A 57 4.60 -3.05 -8.55
N PHE A 58 3.76 -2.04 -8.34
CA PHE A 58 2.50 -2.17 -7.62
C PHE A 58 1.55 -3.17 -8.31
N GLN A 59 1.44 -3.10 -9.64
CA GLN A 59 0.63 -4.02 -10.43
C GLN A 59 1.18 -5.45 -10.43
N MET A 60 2.51 -5.60 -10.37
CA MET A 60 3.17 -6.90 -10.30
C MET A 60 3.07 -7.56 -8.92
N GLY A 61 2.71 -6.80 -7.88
CA GLY A 61 2.39 -7.34 -6.55
C GLY A 61 3.21 -6.75 -5.41
N TRP A 62 4.27 -5.98 -5.69
CA TRP A 62 5.01 -5.24 -4.67
C TRP A 62 4.25 -3.97 -4.33
N ARG A 63 3.39 -4.08 -3.31
CA ARG A 63 2.46 -3.00 -2.95
C ARG A 63 2.98 -2.09 -1.85
N THR A 64 4.04 -2.49 -1.15
CA THR A 64 4.61 -1.73 -0.03
C THR A 64 6.14 -1.71 -0.09
N LEU A 65 6.75 -0.74 0.59
CA LEU A 65 8.22 -0.70 0.78
C LEU A 65 8.75 -1.98 1.43
N ARG A 66 7.95 -2.60 2.31
CA ARG A 66 8.33 -3.86 2.96
C ARG A 66 8.40 -5.01 1.98
N ASP A 67 7.49 -5.07 1.02
CA ASP A 67 7.49 -6.10 -0.01
C ASP A 67 8.74 -5.98 -0.90
N LEU A 68 9.14 -4.74 -1.23
CA LEU A 68 10.39 -4.48 -1.95
C LEU A 68 11.63 -4.82 -1.12
N ALA A 69 11.63 -4.54 0.19
CA ALA A 69 12.76 -4.82 1.07
C ALA A 69 13.10 -6.30 1.23
N ILE A 70 12.11 -7.19 1.02
CA ILE A 70 12.29 -8.65 1.07
C ILE A 70 12.24 -9.31 -0.31
N ALA A 71 12.19 -8.51 -1.38
CA ALA A 71 12.14 -9.01 -2.74
C ALA A 71 13.48 -9.66 -3.15
N ASP A 72 13.40 -10.56 -4.10
CA ASP A 72 14.58 -11.14 -4.73
C ASP A 72 15.13 -10.18 -5.82
N ALA A 73 16.44 -9.95 -5.81
CA ALA A 73 17.10 -9.07 -6.77
C ALA A 73 16.98 -9.60 -8.21
N ASP A 74 17.01 -10.92 -8.42
CA ASP A 74 16.81 -11.55 -9.73
C ASP A 74 15.37 -11.36 -10.24
N GLU A 75 14.38 -11.32 -9.35
CA GLU A 75 12.99 -11.07 -9.73
C GLU A 75 12.76 -9.61 -10.11
N LEU A 76 13.33 -8.67 -9.36
CA LEU A 76 13.25 -7.24 -9.68
C LEU A 76 14.04 -6.90 -10.96
N ALA A 77 15.20 -7.51 -11.18
CA ALA A 77 15.99 -7.29 -12.40
C ALA A 77 15.27 -7.73 -13.69
N ARG A 78 14.32 -8.67 -13.60
CA ARG A 78 13.48 -9.08 -14.74
C ARG A 78 12.47 -8.02 -15.16
N VAL A 79 12.21 -7.02 -14.31
CA VAL A 79 11.36 -5.88 -14.68
C VAL A 79 12.08 -5.09 -15.77
N PRO A 80 11.49 -4.92 -16.97
CA PRO A 80 12.17 -4.32 -18.11
C PRO A 80 12.72 -2.91 -17.85
N GLU A 81 12.09 -2.15 -16.96
CA GLU A 81 12.50 -0.80 -16.57
C GLU A 81 13.67 -0.78 -15.55
N ILE A 82 13.93 -1.90 -14.85
CA ILE A 82 15.07 -2.05 -13.93
C ILE A 82 16.26 -2.65 -14.70
N GLY A 83 16.07 -3.82 -15.31
CA GLY A 83 16.98 -4.46 -16.26
C GLY A 83 18.37 -4.85 -15.75
N ASP A 84 18.72 -4.51 -14.51
CA ASP A 84 20.05 -4.68 -13.91
C ASP A 84 19.94 -5.15 -12.46
N ILE A 85 20.72 -6.17 -12.11
CA ILE A 85 20.77 -6.75 -10.76
C ILE A 85 21.34 -5.73 -9.78
N ASP A 86 22.39 -4.98 -10.14
CA ASP A 86 23.02 -3.99 -9.26
C ASP A 86 22.01 -2.88 -8.90
N ARG A 87 21.17 -2.50 -9.87
CA ARG A 87 20.09 -1.53 -9.66
C ARG A 87 18.98 -2.11 -8.79
N ALA A 88 18.61 -3.37 -9.00
CA ALA A 88 17.63 -4.06 -8.17
C ALA A 88 18.09 -4.14 -6.70
N GLU A 89 19.35 -4.51 -6.46
CA GLU A 89 19.95 -4.53 -5.12
C GLU A 89 19.93 -3.17 -4.45
N SER A 90 20.29 -2.10 -5.18
CA SER A 90 20.23 -0.74 -4.66
C SER A 90 18.81 -0.31 -4.27
N ILE A 91 17.81 -0.67 -5.08
CA ILE A 91 16.40 -0.41 -4.77
C ILE A 91 15.98 -1.17 -3.51
N ILE A 92 16.36 -2.45 -3.37
CA ILE A 92 16.05 -3.28 -2.20
C ILE A 92 16.69 -2.69 -0.94
N GLU A 93 17.96 -2.27 -1.02
CA GLU A 93 18.68 -1.68 0.11
C GLU A 93 18.00 -0.40 0.60
N VAL A 94 17.68 0.51 -0.32
CA VAL A 94 16.97 1.75 0.01
C VAL A 94 15.57 1.46 0.57
N ALA A 95 14.85 0.50 -0.01
CA ALA A 95 13.54 0.08 0.49
C ALA A 95 13.64 -0.49 1.91
N ASN A 96 14.68 -1.28 2.21
CA ASN A 96 14.92 -1.84 3.54
C ASN A 96 15.27 -0.76 4.57
N ASP A 97 16.13 0.19 4.22
CA ASP A 97 16.47 1.30 5.11
C ASP A 97 15.27 2.23 5.35
N ALA A 98 14.45 2.48 4.33
CA ALA A 98 13.21 3.21 4.48
C ALA A 98 12.17 2.45 5.34
N ALA A 99 11.99 1.15 5.09
CA ALA A 99 11.05 0.29 5.82
C ALA A 99 11.46 0.04 7.28
N SER A 100 12.76 0.08 7.58
CA SER A 100 13.30 0.01 8.94
C SER A 100 13.36 1.36 9.65
N GLY A 101 13.06 2.45 8.94
CA GLY A 101 13.05 3.82 9.46
C GLY A 101 14.44 4.44 9.62
N ARG A 102 15.50 3.80 9.08
CA ARG A 102 16.87 4.34 9.05
C ARG A 102 17.01 5.46 8.04
N LEU A 103 16.28 5.37 6.94
CA LEU A 103 16.21 6.39 5.90
C LEU A 103 14.83 7.02 5.87
N LYS A 104 14.78 8.35 5.83
CA LYS A 104 13.54 9.09 5.57
C LYS A 104 13.52 9.49 4.10
N LEU A 105 12.61 8.89 3.34
CA LEU A 105 12.34 9.32 1.98
C LEU A 105 11.58 10.64 2.00
N ASP A 106 11.92 11.54 1.07
CA ASP A 106 11.14 12.76 0.85
C ASP A 106 9.89 12.41 0.03
N VAL A 107 8.86 11.94 0.73
CA VAL A 107 7.63 11.47 0.11
C VAL A 107 6.64 12.62 0.02
N ARG A 108 6.30 12.99 -1.20
CA ARG A 108 5.16 13.89 -1.44
C ARG A 108 3.87 13.09 -1.42
N TYR A 109 3.20 13.08 -0.27
CA TYR A 109 1.90 12.44 -0.14
C TYR A 109 0.84 13.22 -0.93
N PRO A 110 -0.04 12.53 -1.68
CA PRO A 110 -1.20 13.16 -2.26
C PRO A 110 -2.12 13.66 -1.13
N GLU A 111 -2.77 14.81 -1.36
CA GLU A 111 -3.73 15.35 -0.40
C GLU A 111 -4.86 14.34 -0.20
N PRO A 112 -5.30 14.12 1.05
CA PRO A 112 -6.40 13.21 1.32
C PRO A 112 -7.67 13.74 0.65
N GLU A 113 -8.38 12.87 -0.07
CA GLU A 113 -9.70 13.22 -0.58
C GLU A 113 -10.63 13.60 0.59
N PRO A 114 -11.47 14.63 0.44
CA PRO A 114 -12.41 15.03 1.48
C PRO A 114 -13.32 13.85 1.83
N ARG A 115 -13.45 13.56 3.14
CA ARG A 115 -14.31 12.49 3.65
C ARG A 115 -15.76 12.74 3.21
N HIS A 116 -16.26 11.91 2.30
CA HIS A 116 -17.67 11.91 1.88
C HIS A 116 -18.60 11.27 2.93
N ASP A 117 -18.03 10.79 4.05
CA ASP A 117 -18.68 9.90 5.00
C ASP A 117 -19.45 10.65 6.11
N ALA A 118 -19.42 11.99 6.13
CA ALA A 118 -20.00 12.80 7.20
C ALA A 118 -21.54 12.98 7.09
N GLU A 119 -22.19 12.46 6.05
CA GLU A 119 -23.61 12.74 5.76
C GLU A 119 -24.58 11.62 6.19
N VAL A 120 -24.23 10.82 7.20
CA VAL A 120 -25.16 9.83 7.80
C VAL A 120 -25.04 9.80 9.32
N ALA A 121 -25.16 10.98 9.94
CA ALA A 121 -25.41 11.12 11.37
C ALA A 121 -26.38 12.27 11.66
N SER A 122 -27.47 12.35 10.90
CA SER A 122 -28.64 13.16 11.24
C SER A 122 -29.82 12.66 10.41
N GLU A 123 -30.51 11.63 10.92
CA GLU A 123 -31.96 11.39 10.89
C GLU A 123 -32.29 10.01 11.47
#